data_AF-A0A3P7LWA5-F1
#
_entry.id   AF-A0A3P7LWA5-F1
#
_cell.length_a   1.000
_cell.length_b   1.000
_cell.length_c   1.000
_cell.angle_alpha   90.00
_cell.angle_beta   90.00
_cell.angle_gamma   90.00
#
_symmetry.space_group_name_H-M   'P 1'
#
loop_
_entity.id
_entity.type
_entity.pdbx_description
1 polymer ?
#
loop_
_entity_poly.entity_id
_entity_poly.type
_entity_poly.pdbx_seq_one_letter_code
_entity_poly.pdbx_strand_id
1 'polypeptide(L)'
;MNRINDYVDNFLSDGETITVEETFRLGKAEPSRDLSLSPRLLKVFLKNDAQAALLVERRMALKNSHKIIFFQPDYDPRERMKMRELRRGMKERMNRGETGLRIKDGIIIQMKKTFWWGTPATMKAGSRQHDQQ
;
A
#
# COMPACT_ATOMS: atom_id res chain seq x y z
N MET A 1 5.02 -25.30 -0.82
CA MET A 1 4.10 -24.24 -0.33
C MET A 1 3.76 -23.33 -1.49
N ASN A 2 2.50 -23.31 -1.90
CA ASN A 2 2.02 -22.61 -3.09
C ASN A 2 1.82 -21.13 -2.74
N ARG A 3 2.91 -20.35 -2.74
CA ARG A 3 2.96 -18.96 -2.25
C ARG A 3 1.87 -18.04 -2.82
N ILE A 4 1.35 -18.35 -4.00
CA ILE A 4 0.31 -17.58 -4.69
C ILE A 4 -1.01 -17.59 -3.91
N ASN A 5 -1.39 -18.72 -3.31
CA ASN A 5 -2.66 -18.83 -2.58
C ASN A 5 -2.63 -17.94 -1.33
N ASP A 6 -1.51 -17.91 -0.61
CA ASP A 6 -1.33 -17.03 0.56
C ASP A 6 -1.47 -15.54 0.20
N TYR A 7 -1.12 -15.13 -1.03
CA TYR A 7 -1.33 -13.75 -1.47
C TYR A 7 -2.79 -13.46 -1.76
N VAL A 8 -3.49 -14.40 -2.41
CA VAL A 8 -4.89 -14.25 -2.77
C VAL A 8 -5.75 -14.19 -1.51
N ASP A 9 -5.50 -15.06 -0.53
CA ASP A 9 -6.28 -15.15 0.71
C ASP A 9 -6.08 -13.92 1.62
N ASN A 10 -4.91 -13.28 1.55
CA ASN A 10 -4.65 -12.04 2.29
C ASN A 10 -5.23 -10.78 1.62
N PHE A 11 -5.81 -10.93 0.43
CA PHE A 11 -6.06 -9.81 -0.47
C PHE A 11 -7.48 -9.77 -1.04
N LEU A 12 -8.08 -10.94 -1.28
CA LEU A 12 -9.47 -11.13 -1.64
C LEU A 12 -10.21 -11.70 -0.44
N SER A 13 -11.40 -11.16 -0.18
CA SER A 13 -12.35 -11.74 0.76
C SER A 13 -13.09 -12.90 0.09
N ASP A 14 -13.71 -13.76 0.90
CA ASP A 14 -14.50 -14.88 0.40
C ASP A 14 -15.55 -14.42 -0.63
N GLY A 15 -15.55 -15.07 -1.80
CA GLY A 15 -16.47 -14.77 -2.90
C GLY A 15 -16.05 -13.62 -3.82
N GLU A 16 -14.98 -12.88 -3.50
CA GLU A 16 -14.46 -11.86 -4.40
C GLU A 16 -13.66 -12.47 -5.54
N THR A 17 -13.82 -11.90 -6.73
CA THR A 17 -13.11 -12.35 -7.93
C THR A 17 -12.51 -11.16 -8.64
N ILE A 18 -11.23 -11.28 -9.01
CA ILE A 18 -10.53 -10.33 -9.88
C ILE A 18 -10.28 -11.00 -11.21
N THR A 19 -10.69 -10.32 -12.28
CA THR A 19 -10.52 -10.83 -13.63
C THR A 19 -9.39 -10.06 -14.29
N VAL A 20 -8.32 -10.78 -14.61
CA VAL A 20 -7.17 -10.25 -15.33
C VAL A 20 -7.39 -10.51 -16.82
N GLU A 21 -7.45 -9.44 -17.60
CA GLU A 21 -7.63 -9.53 -19.06
C GLU A 21 -6.30 -9.72 -19.77
N GLU A 22 -5.27 -9.00 -19.33
CA GLU A 22 -3.95 -9.05 -19.96
C GLU A 22 -2.85 -8.79 -18.92
N THR A 23 -1.69 -9.43 -19.12
CA THR A 23 -0.47 -9.10 -18.35
C THR A 23 0.77 -9.10 -19.22
N PHE A 24 1.69 -8.17 -18.95
CA PHE A 24 3.02 -8.19 -19.56
C PHE A 24 4.06 -7.48 -18.70
N ARG A 25 5.33 -7.81 -18.92
CA ARG A 25 6.46 -7.17 -18.23
C ARG A 25 6.86 -5.90 -18.97
N LEU A 26 6.98 -4.78 -18.24
CA LEU A 26 7.45 -3.52 -18.79
C LEU A 26 8.97 -3.53 -19.01
N GLY A 27 9.39 -3.03 -20.18
CA GLY A 27 10.79 -2.89 -20.58
C GLY A 27 11.39 -4.16 -21.21
N LYS A 28 12.50 -3.97 -21.93
CA LYS A 28 13.19 -5.05 -22.65
C LYS A 28 13.77 -6.09 -21.69
N ALA A 29 13.77 -7.34 -22.16
CA ALA A 29 14.52 -8.42 -21.54
C ALA A 29 15.98 -8.23 -21.92
N GLU A 30 16.77 -7.63 -21.03
CA GLU A 30 18.20 -7.46 -21.25
C GLU A 30 18.92 -8.65 -20.61
N PRO A 31 19.75 -9.40 -21.34
CA PRO A 31 20.46 -10.55 -20.79
C PRO A 31 21.48 -10.15 -19.70
N SER A 32 21.94 -8.90 -19.68
CA SER A 32 22.81 -8.35 -18.64
C SER A 32 22.07 -7.97 -17.34
N ARG A 33 20.73 -8.03 -17.32
CA ARG A 33 19.91 -7.76 -16.12
C ARG A 33 19.90 -8.89 -15.10
N ASP A 34 20.64 -9.98 -15.30
CA ASP A 34 20.92 -10.91 -14.20
C ASP A 34 21.65 -10.21 -13.02
N LEU A 35 22.18 -9.00 -13.24
CA LEU A 35 22.73 -8.10 -12.20
C LEU A 35 21.73 -7.04 -11.69
N SER A 36 20.51 -6.98 -12.20
CA SER A 36 19.46 -6.06 -11.75
C SER A 36 18.86 -6.55 -10.43
N LEU A 37 19.19 -5.89 -9.32
CA LEU A 37 18.66 -6.17 -7.99
C LEU A 37 17.13 -6.06 -7.88
N SER A 38 16.45 -5.47 -8.87
CA SER A 38 14.99 -5.30 -8.88
C SER A 38 14.33 -6.01 -10.05
N PRO A 39 13.26 -6.80 -9.82
CA PRO A 39 12.51 -7.46 -10.88
C PRO A 39 11.77 -6.44 -11.76
N ARG A 40 11.56 -6.79 -13.04
CA ARG A 40 10.79 -5.95 -13.98
C ARG A 40 9.35 -5.77 -13.49
N LEU A 41 8.81 -4.56 -13.65
CA LEU A 41 7.42 -4.27 -13.35
C LEU A 41 6.49 -5.13 -14.22
N LEU A 42 5.45 -5.67 -13.61
CA LEU A 42 4.36 -6.36 -14.30
C LEU A 42 3.21 -5.37 -14.47
N LYS A 43 2.81 -5.11 -15.71
CA LYS A 43 1.58 -4.39 -16.02
C LYS A 43 0.45 -5.39 -16.12
N VAL A 44 -0.67 -5.09 -15.48
CA VAL A 44 -1.85 -5.94 -15.37
C VAL A 44 -3.05 -5.10 -15.79
N PHE A 45 -3.82 -5.60 -16.74
CA PHE A 45 -5.10 -5.04 -17.15
C PHE A 45 -6.21 -5.85 -16.49
N LEU A 46 -7.11 -5.15 -15.83
CA LEU A 46 -8.26 -5.75 -15.15
C LEU A 46 -9.53 -5.42 -15.92
N LYS A 47 -10.54 -6.25 -15.73
CA LYS A 47 -11.83 -6.13 -16.41
C LYS A 47 -12.51 -4.77 -16.21
N ASN A 48 -12.30 -4.11 -15.08
CA ASN A 48 -12.87 -2.79 -14.82
C ASN A 48 -12.07 -1.98 -13.80
N ASP A 49 -12.34 -0.67 -13.80
CA ASP A 49 -11.69 0.29 -12.90
C ASP A 49 -12.02 0.05 -11.42
N ALA A 50 -13.19 -0.52 -11.11
CA ALA A 50 -13.57 -0.82 -9.73
C ALA A 50 -12.66 -1.90 -9.12
N GLN A 51 -12.31 -2.94 -9.89
CA GLN A 51 -11.33 -3.95 -9.49
C GLN A 51 -9.95 -3.30 -9.28
N ALA A 52 -9.54 -2.37 -10.15
CA ALA A 52 -8.26 -1.68 -10.01
C ALA A 52 -8.23 -0.78 -8.76
N ALA A 53 -9.30 -0.04 -8.50
CA ALA A 53 -9.45 0.79 -7.30
C ALA A 53 -9.38 -0.06 -6.03
N LEU A 54 -10.06 -1.21 -6.02
CA LEU A 54 -10.02 -2.18 -4.91
C LEU A 54 -8.59 -2.66 -4.63
N LEU A 55 -7.82 -3.01 -5.68
CA LEU A 55 -6.42 -3.42 -5.51
C LEU A 55 -5.58 -2.34 -4.82
N VAL A 56 -5.79 -1.09 -5.24
CA VAL A 56 -4.99 0.07 -4.82
C VAL A 56 -5.33 0.47 -3.39
N GLU A 57 -6.60 0.38 -3.00
CA GLU A 57 -7.04 0.61 -1.63
C GLU A 57 -6.42 -0.43 -0.68
N ARG A 58 -6.48 -1.71 -1.07
CA ARG A 58 -6.01 -2.83 -0.24
C ARG A 58 -4.49 -3.02 -0.23
N ARG A 59 -3.75 -2.30 -1.07
CA ARG A 59 -2.28 -2.20 -1.02
C ARG A 59 -1.74 -2.00 0.41
N MET A 60 -2.45 -1.23 1.24
CA MET A 60 -1.99 -0.97 2.61
C MET A 60 -2.01 -2.22 3.49
N ALA A 61 -2.92 -3.17 3.25
CA ALA A 61 -2.91 -4.47 3.92
C ALA A 61 -1.67 -5.28 3.52
N LEU A 62 -1.28 -5.23 2.24
CA LEU A 62 -0.08 -5.89 1.75
C LEU A 62 1.22 -5.27 2.24
N LYS A 63 1.25 -3.96 2.51
CA LYS A 63 2.45 -3.29 3.02
C LYS A 63 2.93 -3.92 4.34
N ASN A 64 2.02 -4.42 5.15
CA ASN A 64 2.31 -5.01 6.45
C ASN A 64 2.63 -6.51 6.35
N SER A 65 2.00 -7.24 5.42
CA SER A 65 2.22 -8.68 5.26
C SER A 65 3.38 -9.00 4.32
N HIS A 66 3.62 -8.19 3.29
CA HIS A 66 4.55 -8.49 2.19
C HIS A 66 5.27 -7.23 1.70
N LYS A 67 6.42 -6.92 2.31
CA LYS A 67 7.22 -5.71 2.02
C LYS A 67 7.78 -5.62 0.59
N ILE A 68 7.71 -6.70 -0.19
CA ILE A 68 8.40 -6.84 -1.48
C ILE A 68 7.48 -6.51 -2.66
N ILE A 69 6.15 -6.63 -2.50
CA ILE A 69 5.18 -6.44 -3.58
C ILE A 69 4.35 -5.19 -3.30
N PHE A 70 4.18 -4.33 -4.30
CA PHE A 70 3.32 -3.17 -4.21
C PHE A 70 2.54 -2.95 -5.50
N PHE A 71 1.30 -2.49 -5.35
CA PHE A 71 0.45 -2.08 -6.45
C PHE A 71 0.52 -0.57 -6.65
N GLN A 72 0.59 -0.16 -7.91
CA GLN A 72 0.56 1.24 -8.30
C GLN A 72 -0.38 1.39 -9.50
N PRO A 73 -1.33 2.35 -9.47
CA PRO A 73 -2.10 2.70 -10.67
C PRO A 73 -1.19 3.15 -11.80
N ASP A 74 -1.52 2.76 -13.03
CA ASP A 74 -0.85 3.29 -14.20
C ASP A 74 -1.47 4.63 -14.58
N TYR A 75 -0.82 5.71 -14.12
CA TYR A 75 -1.28 7.08 -14.35
C TYR A 75 -0.80 7.61 -15.70
N ASP A 76 -1.64 8.43 -16.32
CA ASP A 76 -1.27 9.16 -17.52
C ASP A 76 -0.07 10.08 -17.27
N PRO A 77 0.74 10.41 -18.30
CA PRO A 77 1.90 11.30 -18.14
C PRO A 77 1.58 12.61 -17.43
N ARG A 78 0.42 13.22 -17.72
CA ARG A 78 -0.05 14.46 -17.10
C ARG A 78 -0.36 14.28 -15.62
N GLU A 79 -1.05 13.20 -15.27
CA GLU A 79 -1.37 12.86 -13.88
C GLU A 79 -0.12 12.52 -13.08
N ARG A 80 0.84 11.81 -13.68
CA ARG A 80 2.16 11.54 -13.08
C ARG A 80 2.89 12.82 -12.73
N MET A 81 2.87 13.82 -13.60
CA MET A 81 3.48 15.12 -13.34
C MET A 81 2.80 15.84 -12.17
N LYS A 82 1.46 15.94 -12.19
CA LYS A 82 0.69 16.53 -11.08
C LYS A 82 0.98 15.83 -9.75
N MET A 83 1.03 14.50 -9.75
CA MET A 83 1.32 13.72 -8.54
C MET A 83 2.76 13.95 -8.03
N ARG A 84 3.74 14.13 -8.92
CA ARG A 84 5.11 14.49 -8.53
C ARG A 84 5.16 15.86 -7.86
N GLU A 85 4.45 16.84 -8.41
CA GLU A 85 4.37 18.19 -7.82
C GLU A 85 3.72 18.16 -6.44
N LEU A 86 2.61 17.43 -6.27
CA LEU A 86 1.95 17.26 -4.98
C LEU A 86 2.87 16.59 -3.95
N ARG A 87 3.61 15.54 -4.34
CA ARG A 87 4.57 14.87 -3.45
C ARG A 87 5.73 15.80 -3.06
N ARG A 88 6.22 16.61 -3.99
CA ARG A 88 7.25 17.62 -3.72
C ARG A 88 6.75 18.66 -2.72
N GLY A 89 5.59 19.26 -3.00
CA GLY A 89 4.99 20.25 -2.09
C GLY A 89 4.66 19.68 -0.72
N MET A 90 4.20 18.43 -0.64
CA MET A 90 3.97 17.75 0.63
C MET A 90 5.28 17.56 1.42
N LYS A 91 6.37 17.16 0.75
CA LYS A 91 7.68 17.00 1.40
C LYS A 91 8.21 18.34 1.92
N GLU A 92 8.05 19.42 1.18
CA GLU A 92 8.41 20.77 1.63
C GLU A 92 7.63 21.20 2.87
N ARG A 93 6.31 20.96 2.89
CA ARG A 93 5.46 21.22 4.06
C ARG A 93 5.88 20.39 5.28
N MET A 94 6.19 19.11 5.08
CA MET A 94 6.73 18.24 6.15
C MET A 94 8.06 18.77 6.69
N ASN A 95 8.96 19.24 5.82
CA ASN A 95 10.22 19.85 6.23
C ASN A 95 10.03 21.15 7.03
N ARG A 96 8.91 21.86 6.83
CA ARG A 96 8.50 23.02 7.65
C ARG A 96 7.84 22.64 8.98
N GLY A 97 7.73 21.34 9.29
CA GLY A 97 7.15 20.85 10.54
C GLY A 97 5.65 20.54 10.46
N GLU A 98 5.00 20.65 9.30
CA GLU A 98 3.62 20.24 9.16
C GLU A 98 3.49 18.71 9.25
N THR A 99 2.62 18.24 10.13
CA THR A 99 2.37 16.80 10.34
C THR A 99 0.96 16.41 9.90
N GLY A 100 0.75 15.12 9.66
CA GLY A 100 -0.57 14.58 9.27
C GLY A 100 -0.94 14.84 7.81
N LEU A 101 -0.01 15.23 6.95
CA LEU A 101 -0.30 15.51 5.54
C LEU A 101 -0.60 14.23 4.75
N ARG A 102 -1.59 14.29 3.87
CA ARG A 102 -1.92 13.25 2.89
C ARG A 102 -2.36 13.86 1.57
N ILE A 103 -2.12 13.16 0.47
CA ILE A 103 -2.70 13.50 -0.83
C ILE A 103 -4.03 12.76 -0.94
N LYS A 104 -5.12 13.50 -1.13
CA LYS A 104 -6.46 12.96 -1.38
C LYS A 104 -7.08 13.74 -2.53
N ASP A 105 -7.68 13.07 -3.50
CA ASP A 105 -8.38 13.69 -4.63
C ASP A 105 -7.56 14.77 -5.36
N GLY A 106 -6.24 14.55 -5.48
CA GLY A 106 -5.33 15.48 -6.16
C GLY A 106 -4.98 16.75 -5.38
N ILE A 107 -5.27 16.81 -4.07
CA ILE A 107 -4.91 17.92 -3.18
C ILE A 107 -4.18 17.42 -1.93
N ILE A 108 -3.35 18.28 -1.31
CA ILE A 108 -2.67 17.97 -0.05
C ILE A 108 -3.55 18.43 1.11
N ILE A 109 -4.12 17.46 1.82
CA ILE A 109 -4.93 17.69 3.02
C ILE A 109 -4.10 17.44 4.29
N GLN A 110 -4.44 18.14 5.37
CA GLN A 110 -3.89 17.85 6.70
C GLN A 110 -4.93 17.05 7.49
N MET A 111 -4.62 15.79 7.78
CA MET A 111 -5.45 14.97 8.65
C MET A 111 -5.24 15.41 10.10
N LYS A 112 -6.30 15.97 10.69
CA LYS A 112 -6.36 16.11 12.15
C LYS A 112 -6.44 14.70 12.73
N LYS A 113 -5.42 14.29 13.51
CA LYS A 113 -5.55 13.11 14.36
C LYS A 113 -6.67 13.43 15.36
N THR A 114 -7.83 12.81 15.22
CA THR A 114 -8.78 12.70 16.34
C THR A 114 -8.05 11.94 17.44
N PHE A 115 -7.63 12.66 18.47
CA PHE A 115 -6.98 12.11 19.65
C PHE A 115 -8.11 11.53 20.51
N TRP A 116 -8.41 10.25 20.34
CA TRP A 116 -9.43 9.54 21.13
C TRP A 116 -8.90 9.25 22.54
N TRP A 117 -8.91 10.24 23.43
CA TRP A 117 -8.75 10.02 24.89
C TRP A 117 -10.10 10.02 25.62
N GLY A 118 -11.17 9.63 24.93
CA GLY A 118 -12.52 9.64 25.50
C GLY A 118 -12.82 8.53 26.49
N THR A 119 -11.99 7.48 26.56
CA THR A 119 -12.21 6.36 27.47
C THR A 119 -10.99 6.15 28.37
N PRO A 120 -11.14 6.29 29.70
CA PRO A 120 -10.06 5.98 30.62
C PRO A 120 -9.72 4.49 30.53
N ALA A 121 -8.47 4.19 30.15
CA ALA A 121 -7.95 2.83 30.17
C ALA A 121 -7.53 2.47 31.61
N THR A 122 -8.17 1.46 32.20
CA THR A 122 -7.77 0.93 33.51
C THR A 122 -6.64 -0.07 33.32
N MET A 123 -5.44 0.27 33.78
CA MET A 123 -4.29 -0.66 33.83
C MET A 123 -4.31 -1.40 35.17
N LYS A 124 -4.38 -2.74 35.15
CA LYS A 124 -4.19 -3.59 36.33
C LYS A 124 -2.81 -4.24 36.27
N ALA A 125 -2.06 -4.16 37.36
CA ALA A 125 -0.81 -4.92 37.50
C ALA A 125 -1.14 -6.41 37.58
N GLY A 126 -0.53 -7.22 36.71
CA GLY A 126 -0.65 -8.67 36.76
C GLY A 126 0.03 -9.20 38.03
N SER A 127 -0.74 -9.77 38.93
CA SER A 127 -0.22 -10.54 40.06
C SER A 127 0.55 -11.74 39.52
N ARG A 128 1.88 -11.73 39.65
CA ARG A 128 2.70 -12.94 39.48
C ARG A 128 2.30 -13.92 40.56
N GLN A 129 1.64 -15.02 40.19
CA GLN A 129 1.53 -16.17 41.07
C GLN A 129 2.92 -16.80 41.19
N HIS A 130 3.42 -16.82 42.42
CA HIS A 130 4.61 -17.56 42.81
C HIS A 130 4.15 -19.00 43.05
N ASP A 131 4.33 -19.88 42.07
CA ASP A 131 4.21 -21.32 42.31
C ASP A 131 5.49 -21.75 43.04
N GLN A 132 5.34 -22.10 44.32
CA GLN A 132 6.33 -22.87 45.08
C GLN A 132 6.00 -24.36 44.93
N GLN A 133 6.96 -25.13 44.42
CA GLN A 133 7.19 -26.51 44.81
C GLN A 133 8.67 -26.69 45.09
#